data_AF-A0A7C5NZ96-F1
#
_entry.id   AF-A0A7C5NZ96-F1
#
_cell.length_a   1.000
_cell.length_b   1.000
_cell.length_c   1.000
_cell.angle_alpha   90.00
_cell.angle_beta   90.00
_cell.angle_gamma   90.00
#
_symmetry.space_group_name_H-M   'P 1'
#
loop_
_entity.id
_entity.type
_entity.pdbx_description
1 polymer ?
#
loop_
_entity_poly.entity_id
_entity_poly.type
_entity_poly.pdbx_seq_one_letter_code
_entity_poly.pdbx_strand_id
1 'polypeptide(L)' 'MIVGVVRREGPDGYHVTGPRIIKPVRSGDQKRDILQLAQHVADILADYIRQSPEEWMMFLPVWPDVIPSS' A
#
# COMPACT_ATOMS: atom_id res chain seq x y z
N MET A 1 7.39 -2.78 -10.17
CA MET A 1 6.54 -1.83 -9.42
C MET A 1 7.32 -1.35 -8.20
N ILE A 2 7.10 -0.11 -7.76
CA ILE A 2 7.73 0.46 -6.57
C ILE A 2 6.60 0.99 -5.69
N VAL A 3 6.69 0.72 -4.39
CA VAL A 3 5.84 1.32 -3.35
C VAL A 3 6.74 2.27 -2.57
N GLY A 4 6.34 3.53 -2.45
CA GLY A 4 7.03 4.51 -1.61
C GLY A 4 6.20 4.79 -0.38
N VAL A 5 6.87 4.90 0.78
CA VAL A 5 6.25 5.27 2.05
C VAL A 5 7.04 6.43 2.62
N VAL A 6 6.32 7.48 3.00
CA VAL A 6 6.90 8.64 3.66
C VAL A 6 6.53 8.55 5.14
N ARG A 7 7.51 8.74 6.01
CA ARG A 7 7.29 8.86 7.45
C ARG A 7 7.80 10.18 7.98
N ARG A 8 7.18 10.72 9.01
CA ARG A 8 7.70 11.91 9.69
C ARG A 8 8.89 11.52 10.56
N GLU A 9 9.96 12.30 10.48
CA GLU A 9 11.15 12.17 11.31
C GLU A 9 11.34 13.45 12.12
N GLY A 10 10.78 13.48 13.35
CA GLY A 10 10.81 14.66 14.21
C GLY A 10 9.83 15.76 13.79
N PRO A 11 10.03 17.01 14.22
CA PRO A 11 9.11 18.13 13.93
C PRO A 11 9.13 18.57 12.46
N ASP A 12 10.31 18.55 11.82
CA ASP A 12 10.54 19.18 10.51
C ASP A 12 11.07 18.22 9.44
N GLY A 13 11.26 16.94 9.77
CA GLY A 13 11.86 15.95 8.89
C GLY A 13 10.85 14.97 8.30
N TYR A 14 11.18 14.46 7.11
CA TYR A 14 10.51 13.31 6.50
C TYR A 14 11.54 12.33 5.98
N HIS A 15 11.29 11.05 6.17
CA HIS A 15 12.08 9.96 5.64
C HIS A 15 11.23 9.16 4.64
N VAL A 16 11.71 9.11 3.40
CA VAL A 16 11.11 8.27 2.35
C VAL A 16 11.78 6.91 2.32
N THR A 17 11.00 5.85 2.48
CA THR A 17 11.44 4.46 2.42
C THR A 17 10.53 3.65 1.51
N GLY A 18 10.86 2.38 1.29
CA GLY A 18 10.04 1.46 0.52
C GLY A 18 10.65 0.07 0.46
N PRO A 19 9.87 -0.94 0.07
CA PRO A 19 10.40 -2.27 -0.21
C PRO A 19 11.32 -2.24 -1.43
N ARG A 20 12.04 -3.34 -1.64
CA ARG A 20 12.72 -3.57 -2.93
C ARG A 20 11.69 -3.57 -4.07
N ILE A 21 12.19 -3.37 -5.30
CA ILE A 21 11.36 -3.41 -6.52
C ILE A 21 10.56 -4.72 -6.55
N ILE A 22 9.23 -4.58 -6.60
CA ILE A 22 8.30 -5.70 -6.72
C ILE A 22 8.28 -6.13 -8.19
N LYS A 23 8.71 -7.37 -8.44
CA LYS A 23 8.68 -7.98 -9.78
C LYS A 23 7.37 -8.74 -9.97
N PRO A 24 6.55 -8.39 -10.97
CA PRO A 24 5.34 -9.15 -11.27
C PRO A 24 5.69 -10.57 -11.69
N VAL A 25 4.87 -11.54 -11.26
CA VAL A 25 4.88 -12.88 -11.83
C VAL A 25 4.44 -12.81 -13.28
N ARG A 26 5.00 -13.67 -14.13
CA ARG A 26 4.62 -13.82 -15.54
C ARG A 26 4.26 -15.27 -15.79
N SER A 27 3.06 -15.66 -15.35
CA SER A 27 2.59 -17.05 -15.45
C SER A 27 1.98 -17.38 -16.81
N GLY A 28 1.65 -16.36 -17.61
CA GLY A 28 0.90 -16.50 -18.87
C GLY A 28 -0.60 -16.27 -18.70
N ASP A 29 -1.11 -16.23 -17.46
CA ASP A 29 -2.44 -15.76 -17.14
C ASP A 29 -2.36 -14.32 -16.60
N GLN A 30 -2.62 -13.36 -17.47
CA GLN A 30 -2.51 -11.94 -17.16
C GLN A 30 -3.43 -11.52 -16.00
N LYS A 31 -4.65 -12.06 -15.92
CA LYS A 31 -5.60 -11.68 -14.88
C LYS A 31 -5.09 -12.14 -13.51
N ARG A 32 -4.59 -13.37 -13.45
CA ARG A 32 -3.98 -13.92 -12.24
C ARG A 32 -2.74 -13.13 -11.82
N ASP A 33 -1.87 -12.80 -12.77
CA ASP A 33 -0.63 -12.05 -12.50
C ASP A 33 -0.94 -10.65 -11.92
N ILE A 34 -1.97 -9.97 -12.44
CA ILE A 34 -2.43 -8.67 -11.92
C ILE A 34 -2.96 -8.80 -10.49
N LEU A 35 -3.83 -9.78 -10.22
CA LEU A 35 -4.40 -9.98 -8.88
C LEU A 35 -3.33 -10.31 -7.85
N GLN A 36 -2.35 -11.14 -8.21
CA GLN A 36 -1.22 -11.45 -7.34
C GLN A 36 -0.36 -10.22 -7.04
N LEU A 37 -0.07 -9.39 -8.05
CA LEU A 37 0.67 -8.15 -7.85
C LEU A 37 -0.08 -7.18 -6.94
N ALA A 38 -1.39 -7.01 -7.17
CA ALA A 38 -2.24 -6.14 -6.35
C ALA A 38 -2.27 -6.60 -4.88
N GLN A 39 -2.43 -7.91 -4.64
CA GLN A 39 -2.40 -8.46 -3.29
C GLN A 39 -1.05 -8.22 -2.62
N HIS A 40 0.05 -8.50 -3.31
CA HIS A 40 1.40 -8.30 -2.76
C HIS A 40 1.66 -6.84 -2.37
N VAL A 41 1.17 -5.89 -3.18
CA VAL A 41 1.25 -4.45 -2.87
C VAL A 41 0.41 -4.12 -1.64
N ALA A 42 -0.81 -4.65 -1.55
CA ALA A 42 -1.69 -4.44 -0.41
C ALA A 42 -1.09 -4.98 0.90
N ASP A 43 -0.47 -6.17 0.86
CA ASP A 43 0.20 -6.77 2.02
C ASP A 43 1.35 -5.88 2.53
N ILE A 44 2.19 -5.39 1.61
CA ILE A 44 3.27 -4.46 1.94
C ILE A 44 2.72 -3.17 2.56
N LEU A 45 1.72 -2.56 1.93
CA LEU A 45 1.11 -1.33 2.45
C LEU A 45 0.52 -1.55 3.84
N ALA A 46 -0.16 -2.68 4.07
CA ALA A 46 -0.71 -3.02 5.37
C ALA A 46 0.36 -3.09 6.46
N ASP A 47 1.54 -3.64 6.17
CA ASP A 47 2.66 -3.68 7.11
C ASP A 47 3.20 -2.29 7.44
N TYR A 48 3.29 -1.39 6.46
CA TYR A 48 3.71 -0.01 6.70
C TYR A 48 2.68 0.80 7.48
N ILE A 49 1.39 0.63 7.17
CA ILE A 49 0.28 1.26 7.88
C ILE A 49 0.26 0.83 9.34
N ARG A 50 0.42 -0.47 9.65
CA ARG A 50 0.42 -0.97 11.04
C ARG A 50 1.53 -0.37 11.92
N GLN A 51 2.65 -0.01 11.32
CA GLN A 51 3.78 0.57 12.05
C GLN A 51 3.57 2.04 12.44
N SER A 52 2.74 2.78 11.69
CA SER A 52 2.45 4.21 11.92
C SER A 52 1.03 4.55 11.44
N PRO A 53 -0.01 3.98 12.08
CA PRO A 53 -1.40 4.11 11.61
C PRO A 53 -1.89 5.56 11.57
N GLU A 54 -1.36 6.42 12.45
CA GLU A 54 -1.63 7.86 12.50
C GLU A 54 -1.14 8.62 11.26
N GLU A 55 -0.16 8.10 10.54
CA GLU A 55 0.36 8.69 9.31
C GLU A 55 -0.41 8.19 8.06
N TRP A 56 -1.36 7.27 8.24
CA TRP A 56 -2.20 6.80 7.15
C TRP A 56 -3.30 7.81 6.83
N MET A 57 -3.06 8.66 5.84
CA MET A 57 -3.95 9.73 5.41
C MET A 57 -5.19 9.25 4.61
N MET A 58 -5.85 8.16 5.04
CA MET A 58 -7.09 7.68 4.44
C MET A 58 -8.31 8.22 5.18
N PHE A 59 -8.80 9.36 4.73
CA PHE A 59 -9.99 10.03 5.26
C PHE A 59 -11.30 9.52 4.63
N LEU A 60 -11.19 8.69 3.59
CA LEU A 60 -12.33 8.13 2.87
C LEU A 60 -12.48 6.64 3.16
N PRO A 61 -13.72 6.11 3.15
CA PRO A 61 -13.96 4.68 3.31
C PRO A 61 -13.25 3.89 2.20
N VAL A 62 -12.44 2.90 2.60
CA VAL A 62 -11.66 2.06 1.67
C VAL A 62 -12.36 0.74 1.39
N TRP A 63 -13.02 0.18 2.40
CA TRP A 63 -13.68 -1.11 2.27
C TRP A 63 -15.11 -0.93 1.75
N PRO A 64 -15.58 -1.80 0.82
CA PRO A 64 -16.92 -1.69 0.26
C PRO A 64 -18.02 -1.63 1.32
N ASP A 65 -17.86 -2.37 2.41
CA ASP A 65 -18.88 -2.51 3.46
C ASP A 65 -19.10 -1.23 4.28
N VAL A 66 -18.18 -0.26 4.18
CA VAL A 66 -18.25 1.03 4.90
C VAL A 66 -18.51 2.21 3.98
N ILE A 67 -18.76 1.97 2.69
CA ILE A 67 -19.15 3.03 1.75
C ILE A 67 -20.61 3.43 2.05
N PRO A 68 -20.89 4.72 2.33
CA PRO A 68 -22.26 5.17 2.56
C PRO A 68 -23.14 4.91 1.33
N SER A 69 -24.26 4.22 1.52
CA SER A 69 -25.32 4.16 0.52
C SER A 69 -25.91 5.57 0.35
N SER A 70 -25.75 6.13 -0.85
CA SER A 70 -26.34 7.43 -1.23
C SER A 70 -27.85 7.38 -1.31
#